data_AF-A0A918U7L4-F1
#
_entry.id   AF-A0A918U7L4-F1
#
_cell.length_a   1.000
_cell.length_b   1.000
_cell.length_c   1.000
_cell.angle_alpha   90.00
_cell.angle_beta   90.00
_cell.angle_gamma   90.00
#
_symmetry.space_group_name_H-M   'P 1'
#
loop_
_entity.id
_entity.type
_entity.pdbx_description
1 polymer ?
#
loop_
_entity_poly.entity_id
_entity_poly.type
_entity_poly.pdbx_seq_one_letter_code
_entity_poly.pdbx_strand_id
1 'polypeptide(L)'
;MPTDPPPQLTAQEQFDVFTDAVARALGTRCQTVPLPGLAHELARTIIDGDGRTLDLHQYNRHRPEKLRVYAALRDTSQVAEPSIGVSAISADHVAREIRQRLYPLHAAAVSRAAQFAALHQAEANARRTVVDLLAASLPGVSVHEDHRHTRLLWEREPTSPEARGEREWDSVSVRVGPSGSWLRVEASGRAPVIARMLAAFAQDDPPER
;
A
#
# COMPACT_ATOMS: atom_id res chain seq x y z
N MET A 1 42.57 9.10 20.37
CA MET A 1 41.21 9.17 20.95
C MET A 1 40.87 7.78 21.43
N PRO A 2 40.57 7.55 22.71
CA PRO A 2 40.07 6.25 23.14
C PRO A 2 38.68 6.06 22.51
N THR A 3 38.58 5.12 21.56
CA THR A 3 37.28 4.59 21.15
C THR A 3 36.80 3.71 22.29
N ASP A 4 35.77 4.16 23.01
CA ASP A 4 35.07 3.29 23.94
C ASP A 4 34.70 1.98 23.22
N PRO A 5 34.83 0.83 23.91
CA PRO A 5 34.46 -0.44 23.32
C PRO A 5 32.98 -0.39 22.91
N PRO A 6 32.59 -1.02 21.80
CA PRO A 6 31.22 -1.01 21.34
C PRO A 6 30.29 -1.56 22.44
N PRO A 7 29.10 -0.97 22.63
CA PRO A 7 28.14 -1.41 23.63
C PRO A 7 27.81 -2.89 23.46
N GLN A 8 27.85 -3.63 24.56
CA GLN A 8 27.42 -5.02 24.60
C GLN A 8 25.91 -5.05 24.79
N LEU A 9 25.17 -5.22 23.69
CA LEU A 9 23.71 -5.30 23.68
C LEU A 9 23.29 -6.78 23.75
N THR A 10 23.35 -7.38 24.94
CA THR A 10 23.03 -8.81 25.12
C THR A 10 21.72 -9.04 25.87
N ALA A 11 21.22 -8.02 26.58
CA ALA A 11 19.96 -8.03 27.29
C ALA A 11 19.04 -6.86 26.88
N GLN A 12 17.73 -7.05 27.05
CA GLN A 12 16.73 -6.04 26.70
C GLN A 12 16.95 -4.73 27.45
N GLU A 13 17.27 -4.77 28.75
CA GLU A 13 17.52 -3.55 29.54
C GLU A 13 18.68 -2.71 28.99
N GLN A 14 19.74 -3.37 28.48
CA GLN A 14 20.88 -2.67 27.86
C GLN A 14 20.48 -2.07 26.51
N PHE A 15 19.71 -2.84 25.72
CA PHE A 15 19.16 -2.39 24.44
C PHE A 15 18.22 -1.20 24.62
N ASP A 16 17.43 -1.22 25.69
CA ASP A 16 16.50 -0.17 26.09
C ASP A 16 17.25 1.12 26.39
N VAL A 17 18.25 1.07 27.28
CA VAL A 17 19.09 2.24 27.62
C VAL A 17 19.82 2.79 26.39
N PHE A 18 20.34 1.90 25.54
CA PHE A 18 21.00 2.30 24.31
C PHE A 18 20.02 2.99 23.34
N THR A 19 18.83 2.44 23.16
CA THR A 19 17.79 3.03 22.30
C THR A 19 17.33 4.38 22.83
N ASP A 20 17.20 4.54 24.15
CA ASP A 20 16.90 5.84 24.77
C ASP A 20 18.00 6.87 24.47
N ALA A 21 19.26 6.44 24.49
CA ALA A 21 20.39 7.29 24.11
C ALA A 21 20.34 7.66 22.62
N VAL A 22 19.99 6.73 21.74
CA VAL A 22 19.78 7.01 20.30
C VAL A 22 18.64 8.01 20.11
N ALA A 23 17.51 7.84 20.80
CA ALA A 23 16.37 8.75 20.74
C ALA A 23 16.77 10.18 21.17
N ARG A 24 17.48 10.32 22.30
CA ARG A 24 18.03 11.61 22.74
C ARG A 24 18.98 12.22 21.71
N ALA A 25 19.84 11.39 21.13
CA ALA A 25 20.78 11.81 20.08
C ALA A 25 20.08 12.21 18.78
N LEU A 26 18.90 11.65 18.47
CA LEU A 26 18.06 12.01 17.32
C LEU A 26 17.32 13.34 17.52
N GLY A 27 16.85 13.61 18.74
CA GLY A 27 16.25 14.90 19.09
C GLY A 27 15.50 14.87 20.40
N THR A 28 15.28 16.05 20.98
CA THR A 28 14.66 16.23 22.32
C THR A 28 13.19 15.82 22.40
N ARG A 29 12.52 15.68 21.24
CA ARG A 29 11.12 15.24 21.15
C ARG A 29 10.97 13.74 20.85
N CYS A 30 12.07 13.02 20.67
CA CYS A 30 11.99 11.59 20.42
C CYS A 30 11.66 10.84 21.71
N GLN A 31 10.80 9.84 21.61
CA GLN A 31 10.40 8.97 22.71
C GLN A 31 10.56 7.51 22.30
N THR A 32 10.76 6.65 23.28
CA THR A 32 10.94 5.22 23.06
C THR A 32 9.78 4.44 23.65
N VAL A 33 9.27 3.44 22.94
CA VAL A 33 8.22 2.54 23.42
C VAL A 33 8.63 1.09 23.22
N PRO A 34 8.16 0.16 24.07
CA PRO A 34 8.39 -1.27 23.87
C PRO A 34 7.81 -1.71 22.51
N LEU A 35 8.54 -2.57 21.79
CA LEU A 35 8.03 -3.21 20.58
C LEU A 35 7.63 -4.66 20.93
N PRO A 36 6.33 -4.97 21.04
CA PRO A 36 5.88 -6.31 21.36
C PRO A 36 6.09 -7.26 20.16
N GLY A 37 6.60 -8.48 20.40
CA GLY A 37 6.29 -9.59 19.51
C GLY A 37 7.43 -10.43 18.92
N LEU A 38 8.68 -10.33 19.37
CA LEU A 38 9.74 -11.21 18.85
C LEU A 38 10.42 -11.96 19.99
N ALA A 39 9.91 -13.16 20.28
CA ALA A 39 10.58 -14.08 21.19
C ALA A 39 12.01 -14.30 20.68
N HIS A 40 12.99 -13.97 21.53
CA HIS A 40 14.43 -14.11 21.31
C HIS A 40 15.18 -12.95 20.64
N GLU A 41 14.52 -11.86 20.27
CA GLU A 41 15.17 -10.68 19.67
C GLU A 41 15.11 -9.48 20.62
N LEU A 42 16.15 -8.63 20.58
CA LEU A 42 16.10 -7.33 21.27
C LEU A 42 15.50 -6.33 20.29
N ALA A 43 14.42 -5.69 20.69
CA ALA A 43 13.74 -4.74 19.84
C ALA A 43 13.09 -3.62 20.65
N ARG A 44 13.03 -2.43 20.05
CA ARG A 44 12.41 -1.25 20.63
C ARG A 44 12.09 -0.23 19.54
N THR A 45 11.05 0.54 19.77
CA THR A 45 10.60 1.56 18.83
C THR A 45 10.99 2.95 19.33
N ILE A 46 11.45 3.81 18.43
CA ILE A 46 11.58 5.25 18.63
C ILE A 46 10.48 5.95 17.83
N ILE A 47 9.71 6.82 18.48
CA ILE A 47 8.81 7.77 17.83
C ILE A 47 9.52 9.12 17.83
N ASP A 48 9.82 9.67 16.66
CA ASP A 48 10.51 10.96 16.54
C ASP A 48 9.56 12.17 16.67
N GLY A 49 10.14 13.38 16.67
CA GLY A 49 9.39 14.63 16.83
C GLY A 49 8.42 14.95 15.67
N ASP A 50 8.57 14.28 14.52
CA ASP A 50 7.68 14.38 13.37
C ASP A 50 6.61 13.27 13.38
N GLY A 51 6.58 12.44 14.43
CA GLY A 51 5.68 11.30 14.57
C GLY A 51 6.06 10.11 13.70
N ARG A 52 7.31 10.02 13.22
CA ARG A 52 7.80 8.85 12.49
C ARG A 52 8.16 7.75 13.48
N THR A 53 7.75 6.54 13.16
CA THR A 53 8.07 5.35 13.96
C THR A 53 9.30 4.67 13.37
N LEU A 54 10.31 4.44 14.21
CA LEU A 54 11.56 3.78 13.86
C LEU A 54 11.72 2.53 14.73
N ASP A 55 11.72 1.36 14.11
CA ASP A 55 11.86 0.10 14.82
C ASP A 55 13.30 -0.37 14.76
N LEU A 56 13.94 -0.45 15.92
CA LEU A 56 15.31 -0.92 16.07
C LEU A 56 15.26 -2.39 16.49
N HIS A 57 15.95 -3.23 15.73
CA HIS A 57 16.05 -4.67 15.98
C HIS A 57 17.50 -5.11 16.04
N GLN A 58 17.76 -6.05 16.94
CA GLN A 58 18.96 -6.86 16.95
C GLN A 58 18.59 -8.33 16.70
N TYR A 59 18.66 -8.72 15.44
CA TYR A 59 18.26 -10.07 14.98
C TYR A 59 19.27 -11.17 15.34
N ASN A 60 20.55 -10.82 15.50
CA ASN A 60 21.61 -11.81 15.64
C ASN A 60 22.31 -11.70 16.99
N ARG A 61 22.03 -12.65 17.88
CA ARG A 61 22.70 -12.76 19.20
C ARG A 61 24.21 -12.99 19.11
N HIS A 62 24.70 -13.54 18.00
CA HIS A 62 26.14 -13.72 17.75
C HIS A 62 26.81 -12.47 17.17
N ARG A 63 26.02 -11.45 16.79
CA ARG A 63 26.51 -10.15 16.33
C ARG A 63 25.73 -9.03 17.03
N PRO A 64 25.89 -8.90 18.36
CA PRO A 64 25.11 -7.93 19.14
C PRO A 64 25.37 -6.48 18.73
N GLU A 65 26.47 -6.22 18.04
CA GLU A 65 26.82 -4.92 17.49
C GLU A 65 26.08 -4.58 16.19
N LYS A 66 25.30 -5.50 15.59
CA LYS A 66 24.59 -5.27 14.32
C LYS A 66 23.11 -5.05 14.55
N LEU A 67 22.67 -3.84 14.22
CA LEU A 67 21.27 -3.44 14.28
C LEU A 67 20.68 -3.36 12.87
N ARG A 68 19.39 -3.64 12.79
CA ARG A 68 18.55 -3.26 11.66
C ARG A 68 17.57 -2.21 12.16
N VAL A 69 17.44 -1.12 11.42
CA VAL A 69 16.49 -0.04 11.73
C VAL A 69 15.52 0.08 10.59
N TYR A 70 14.22 -0.07 10.87
CA TYR A 70 13.12 0.14 9.93
C TYR A 70 12.49 1.49 10.22
N ALA A 71 11.96 2.14 9.19
CA ALA A 71 11.10 3.31 9.36
C ALA A 71 9.70 2.95 8.87
N ALA A 72 8.74 2.93 9.79
CA ALA A 72 7.41 2.44 9.52
C ALA A 72 6.68 3.30 8.48
N LEU A 73 5.85 2.67 7.68
CA LEU A 73 4.92 3.32 6.77
C LEU A 73 3.50 3.10 7.27
N ARG A 74 2.61 4.08 7.08
CA ARG A 74 1.20 3.94 7.46
C ARG A 74 0.48 2.86 6.63
N ASP A 75 0.93 2.64 5.40
CA ASP A 75 0.41 1.64 4.49
C ASP A 75 1.60 0.94 3.82
N THR A 76 1.72 -0.36 4.05
CA THR A 76 2.77 -1.23 3.53
C THR A 76 2.30 -2.10 2.36
N SER A 77 1.04 -1.96 1.93
CA SER A 77 0.44 -2.81 0.89
C SER A 77 1.11 -2.67 -0.48
N GLN A 78 1.65 -1.48 -0.79
CA GLN A 78 2.26 -1.15 -2.10
C GLN A 78 3.75 -0.78 -2.01
N VAL A 79 4.21 -0.37 -0.83
CA VAL A 79 5.60 0.08 -0.61
C VAL A 79 6.13 -0.59 0.63
N ALA A 80 7.22 -1.34 0.49
CA ALA A 80 7.90 -1.95 1.61
C ALA A 80 8.53 -0.89 2.52
N GLU A 81 8.55 -1.16 3.82
CA GLU A 81 9.17 -0.27 4.79
C GLU A 81 10.68 -0.18 4.55
N PRO A 82 11.24 1.04 4.41
CA PRO A 82 12.66 1.20 4.23
C PRO A 82 13.41 0.81 5.50
N SER A 83 14.58 0.22 5.31
CA SER A 83 15.45 -0.15 6.43
C SER A 83 16.92 -0.07 6.10
N ILE A 84 17.73 0.11 7.15
CA ILE A 84 19.19 0.13 7.07
C ILE A 84 19.79 -0.87 8.06
N GLY A 85 20.92 -1.47 7.67
CA GLY A 85 21.83 -2.11 8.63
C GLY A 85 22.82 -1.09 9.17
N VAL A 86 23.01 -1.07 10.48
CA VAL A 86 23.94 -0.16 11.17
C VAL A 86 24.67 -0.89 12.29
N SER A 87 25.92 -0.51 12.56
CA SER A 87 26.64 -1.01 13.72
C SER A 87 26.36 -0.14 14.94
N ALA A 88 26.04 -0.75 16.08
CA ALA A 88 25.88 -0.08 17.36
C ALA A 88 27.26 0.33 17.93
N ILE A 89 27.97 1.25 17.26
CA ILE A 89 29.26 1.77 17.74
C ILE A 89 29.02 2.76 18.88
N SER A 90 28.09 3.69 18.68
CA SER A 90 27.61 4.65 19.68
C SER A 90 26.20 5.11 19.34
N ALA A 91 25.50 5.70 20.30
CA ALA A 91 24.17 6.27 20.07
C ALA A 91 24.19 7.36 18.99
N ASP A 92 25.19 8.25 19.03
CA ASP A 92 25.38 9.31 18.04
C ASP A 92 25.68 8.76 16.65
N HIS A 93 26.44 7.66 16.56
CA HIS A 93 26.69 6.99 15.29
C HIS A 93 25.39 6.48 14.69
N VAL A 94 24.57 5.75 15.45
CA VAL A 94 23.29 5.23 14.97
C VAL A 94 22.35 6.37 14.58
N ALA A 95 22.24 7.42 15.41
CA ALA A 95 21.43 8.60 15.10
C ALA A 95 21.89 9.32 13.82
N ARG A 96 23.21 9.42 13.58
CA ARG A 96 23.77 9.99 12.34
C ARG A 96 23.41 9.13 11.13
N GLU A 97 23.55 7.81 11.22
CA GLU A 97 23.20 6.90 10.12
C GLU A 97 21.69 6.91 9.82
N ILE A 98 20.84 6.99 10.84
CA ILE A 98 19.39 7.16 10.66
C ILE A 98 19.10 8.44 9.87
N ARG A 99 19.69 9.58 10.27
CA ARG A 99 19.47 10.86 9.57
C ARG A 99 19.99 10.86 8.15
N GLN A 100 21.19 10.33 7.93
CA GLN A 100 21.87 10.41 6.64
C GLN A 100 21.36 9.39 5.62
N ARG A 101 20.86 8.24 6.08
CA ARG A 101 20.51 7.12 5.20
C ARG A 101 19.04 6.73 5.32
N LEU A 102 18.51 6.58 6.52
CA LEU A 102 17.14 6.07 6.71
C LEU A 102 16.07 7.14 6.42
N TYR A 103 16.24 8.38 6.93
CA TYR A 103 15.27 9.45 6.69
C TYR A 103 15.07 9.79 5.21
N PRO A 104 16.11 9.90 4.37
CA PRO A 104 15.92 10.09 2.93
C PRO A 104 15.15 8.93 2.28
N LEU A 105 15.42 7.69 2.67
CA LEU A 105 14.70 6.52 2.17
C LEU A 105 13.24 6.53 2.62
N HIS A 106 12.96 6.94 3.85
CA HIS A 106 11.60 7.10 4.38
C HIS A 106 10.82 8.17 3.62
N ALA A 107 11.42 9.34 3.39
CA ALA A 107 10.78 10.40 2.62
C ALA A 107 10.46 9.94 1.19
N ALA A 108 11.37 9.24 0.53
CA ALA A 108 11.14 8.68 -0.81
C ALA A 108 10.03 7.61 -0.80
N ALA A 109 10.00 6.74 0.21
CA ALA A 109 8.98 5.72 0.36
C ALA A 109 7.59 6.32 0.62
N VAL A 110 7.48 7.34 1.49
CA VAL A 110 6.24 8.08 1.75
C VAL A 110 5.75 8.77 0.48
N SER A 111 6.63 9.44 -0.26
CA SER A 111 6.26 10.06 -1.54
C SER A 111 5.74 9.04 -2.54
N ARG A 112 6.38 7.86 -2.63
CA ARG A 112 5.96 6.79 -3.53
C ARG A 112 4.63 6.17 -3.11
N ALA A 113 4.41 5.98 -1.81
CA ALA A 113 3.14 5.50 -1.27
C ALA A 113 2.00 6.48 -1.58
N ALA A 114 2.23 7.79 -1.41
CA ALA A 114 1.26 8.82 -1.76
C ALA A 114 0.93 8.84 -3.26
N GLN A 115 1.93 8.65 -4.14
CA GLN A 115 1.71 8.53 -5.58
C GLN A 115 0.84 7.31 -5.92
N PHE A 116 1.14 6.13 -5.35
CA PHE A 116 0.31 4.95 -5.57
C PHE A 116 -1.12 5.13 -5.05
N ALA A 117 -1.28 5.73 -3.87
CA ALA A 117 -2.61 6.03 -3.33
C ALA A 117 -3.41 6.96 -4.28
N ALA A 118 -2.78 8.01 -4.81
CA ALA A 118 -3.40 8.92 -5.77
C ALA A 118 -3.78 8.21 -7.09
N LEU A 119 -2.89 7.36 -7.62
CA LEU A 119 -3.15 6.57 -8.83
C LEU A 119 -4.34 5.62 -8.61
N HIS A 120 -4.38 4.91 -7.48
CA HIS A 120 -5.49 4.02 -7.15
C HIS A 120 -6.81 4.76 -6.94
N GLN A 121 -6.78 5.94 -6.33
CA GLN A 121 -7.98 6.76 -6.20
C GLN A 121 -8.49 7.22 -7.58
N ALA A 122 -7.59 7.63 -8.48
CA ALA A 122 -7.95 7.99 -9.85
C ALA A 122 -8.52 6.78 -10.63
N GLU A 123 -7.90 5.60 -10.50
CA GLU A 123 -8.42 4.35 -11.06
C GLU A 123 -9.82 4.02 -10.53
N ALA A 124 -10.04 4.12 -9.22
CA ALA A 124 -11.32 3.82 -8.58
C ALA A 124 -12.42 4.81 -9.01
N ASN A 125 -12.08 6.10 -9.11
CA ASN A 125 -13.02 7.13 -9.58
C ASN A 125 -13.40 6.89 -11.04
N ALA A 126 -12.42 6.69 -11.93
CA ALA A 126 -12.67 6.41 -13.34
C ALA A 126 -13.50 5.14 -13.53
N ARG A 127 -13.23 4.09 -12.75
CA ARG A 127 -14.01 2.85 -12.74
C ARG A 127 -15.45 3.10 -12.33
N ARG A 128 -15.69 3.88 -11.28
CA ARG A 128 -17.04 4.21 -10.81
C ARG A 128 -17.81 5.00 -11.86
N THR A 129 -17.20 6.01 -12.49
CA THR A 129 -17.82 6.75 -13.60
C THR A 129 -18.29 5.83 -14.72
N VAL A 130 -17.46 4.87 -15.12
CA VAL A 130 -17.83 3.92 -16.18
C VAL A 130 -18.96 2.99 -15.74
N VAL A 131 -18.91 2.49 -14.51
CA VAL A 131 -19.99 1.66 -13.95
C VAL A 131 -21.31 2.42 -13.96
N ASP A 132 -21.31 3.67 -13.50
CA ASP A 132 -22.51 4.51 -13.42
C ASP A 132 -23.10 4.75 -14.82
N LEU A 133 -22.27 5.06 -15.80
CA LEU A 133 -22.68 5.24 -17.20
C LEU A 133 -23.31 3.97 -17.79
N LEU A 134 -22.70 2.82 -17.52
CA LEU A 134 -23.20 1.55 -18.05
C LEU A 134 -24.47 1.09 -17.35
N ALA A 135 -24.56 1.27 -16.03
CA ALA A 135 -25.77 0.96 -15.27
C ALA A 135 -26.95 1.84 -15.73
N ALA A 136 -26.71 3.12 -16.04
CA ALA A 136 -27.71 4.02 -16.61
C ALA A 136 -28.17 3.56 -18.02
N SER A 137 -27.25 3.05 -18.83
CA SER A 137 -27.54 2.61 -20.21
C SER A 137 -28.12 1.18 -20.29
N LEU A 138 -27.94 0.37 -19.25
CA LEU A 138 -28.28 -1.06 -19.22
C LEU A 138 -29.10 -1.41 -17.95
N PRO A 139 -30.41 -1.08 -17.89
CA PRO A 139 -31.23 -1.32 -16.70
C PRO A 139 -31.34 -2.81 -16.36
N GLY A 140 -31.11 -3.17 -15.08
CA GLY A 140 -31.20 -4.56 -14.60
C GLY A 140 -29.87 -5.33 -14.61
N VAL A 141 -28.76 -4.65 -14.91
CA VAL A 141 -27.42 -5.25 -14.88
C VAL A 141 -26.88 -5.38 -13.45
N SER A 142 -26.28 -6.53 -13.13
CA SER A 142 -25.55 -6.76 -11.89
C SER A 142 -24.10 -6.34 -12.05
N VAL A 143 -23.59 -5.54 -11.12
CA VAL A 143 -22.19 -5.07 -11.12
C VAL A 143 -21.36 -5.94 -10.19
N HIS A 144 -20.29 -6.51 -10.74
CA HIS A 144 -19.29 -7.27 -10.01
C HIS A 144 -17.95 -6.56 -10.11
N GLU A 145 -17.47 -6.00 -9.00
CA GLU A 145 -16.16 -5.38 -8.92
C GLU A 145 -15.14 -6.34 -8.31
N ASP A 146 -14.04 -6.55 -9.01
CA ASP A 146 -12.79 -7.12 -8.49
C ASP A 146 -11.69 -6.06 -8.68
N HIS A 147 -10.62 -6.09 -7.88
CA HIS A 147 -9.62 -5.03 -7.65
C HIS A 147 -9.34 -4.08 -8.84
N ARG A 148 -9.19 -4.62 -10.07
CA ARG A 148 -8.96 -3.87 -11.32
C ARG A 148 -9.93 -4.20 -12.46
N HIS A 149 -10.97 -4.95 -12.18
CA HIS A 149 -11.88 -5.50 -13.18
C HIS A 149 -13.33 -5.27 -12.75
N THR A 150 -14.09 -4.55 -13.55
CA THR A 150 -15.53 -4.46 -13.35
C THR A 150 -16.20 -5.31 -14.41
N ARG A 151 -16.98 -6.29 -13.97
CA ARG A 151 -17.84 -7.09 -14.83
C ARG A 151 -19.29 -6.71 -14.59
N LEU A 152 -19.97 -6.33 -15.64
CA LEU A 152 -21.41 -6.12 -15.64
C LEU A 152 -22.08 -7.34 -16.27
N LEU A 153 -22.96 -8.00 -15.51
CA LEU A 153 -23.70 -9.18 -15.92
C LEU A 153 -25.17 -8.83 -16.10
N TRP A 154 -25.72 -9.08 -17.29
CA TRP A 154 -27.15 -8.92 -17.51
C TRP A 154 -27.81 -10.29 -17.49
N GLU A 155 -28.59 -10.56 -16.44
CA GLU A 155 -29.43 -11.76 -16.35
C GLU A 155 -30.77 -11.51 -17.07
N ARG A 156 -31.16 -12.44 -17.95
CA ARG A 156 -32.45 -12.35 -18.65
C ARG A 156 -33.55 -13.01 -17.83
N GLU A 157 -34.78 -12.50 -17.95
CA GLU A 157 -35.96 -13.32 -17.71
C GLU A 157 -36.06 -14.40 -18.81
N PRO A 158 -36.43 -15.64 -18.46
CA PRO A 158 -36.48 -16.74 -19.41
C PRO A 158 -37.49 -16.44 -20.53
N THR A 159 -37.05 -16.58 -21.78
CA THR A 159 -37.83 -16.29 -22.99
C THR A 159 -39.03 -17.24 -23.18
N SER A 160 -39.08 -18.36 -22.45
CA SER A 160 -40.28 -19.16 -22.31
C SER A 160 -40.35 -19.83 -20.93
N PRO A 161 -41.55 -20.06 -20.37
CA PRO A 161 -41.72 -20.80 -19.12
C PRO A 161 -41.23 -22.25 -19.19
N GLU A 162 -41.00 -22.78 -20.39
CA GLU A 162 -40.52 -24.15 -20.67
C GLU A 162 -38.97 -24.23 -20.73
N ALA A 163 -38.27 -23.11 -20.89
CA ALA A 163 -36.81 -23.01 -20.86
C ALA A 163 -36.24 -23.05 -19.43
N ARG A 164 -36.74 -23.98 -18.58
CA ARG A 164 -36.23 -24.18 -17.23
C ARG A 164 -34.86 -24.83 -17.27
N GLY A 165 -33.80 -24.02 -17.25
CA GLY A 165 -32.45 -24.50 -16.93
C GLY A 165 -31.29 -23.66 -17.46
N GLU A 166 -31.44 -23.01 -18.61
CA GLU A 166 -30.34 -22.27 -19.24
C GLU A 166 -30.53 -20.76 -19.05
N ARG A 167 -29.93 -20.24 -17.98
CA ARG A 167 -29.73 -18.80 -17.84
C ARG A 167 -28.71 -18.38 -18.91
N GLU A 168 -29.17 -17.80 -20.00
CA GLU A 168 -28.31 -17.14 -20.97
C GLU A 168 -27.95 -15.74 -20.45
N TRP A 169 -26.65 -15.43 -20.44
CA TRP A 169 -26.10 -14.17 -19.96
C TRP A 169 -25.52 -13.37 -21.13
N ASP A 170 -25.99 -12.14 -21.31
CA ASP A 170 -25.25 -11.13 -22.06
C ASP A 170 -24.30 -10.43 -21.05
N SER A 171 -23.02 -10.24 -21.40
CA SER A 171 -22.03 -9.68 -20.44
C SER A 171 -21.12 -8.64 -21.06
N VAL A 172 -20.78 -7.63 -20.26
CA VAL A 172 -19.77 -6.62 -20.58
C VAL A 172 -18.74 -6.63 -19.48
N SER A 173 -17.49 -6.84 -19.87
CA SER A 173 -16.34 -6.70 -19.00
C SER A 173 -15.65 -5.39 -19.34
N VAL A 174 -15.42 -4.57 -18.32
CA VAL A 174 -14.68 -3.32 -18.43
C VAL A 174 -13.41 -3.42 -17.63
N ARG A 175 -12.30 -3.08 -18.28
CA ARG A 175 -11.02 -2.87 -17.63
C ARG A 175 -10.59 -1.42 -17.79
N VAL A 176 -10.34 -0.77 -16.67
CA VAL A 176 -9.81 0.59 -16.64
C VAL A 176 -8.30 0.51 -16.44
N GLY A 177 -7.59 1.25 -17.28
CA GLY A 177 -6.15 1.39 -17.20
C GLY A 177 -5.68 2.20 -16.00
N PRO A 178 -4.38 2.19 -15.69
CA PRO A 178 -3.85 3.01 -14.61
C PRO A 178 -4.23 4.48 -14.76
N SER A 179 -4.59 5.12 -13.66
CA SER A 179 -5.10 6.51 -13.61
C SER A 179 -6.35 6.79 -14.46
N GLY A 180 -7.07 5.77 -14.93
CA GLY A 180 -8.16 5.98 -15.90
C GLY A 180 -7.69 6.36 -17.30
N SER A 181 -6.40 6.16 -17.63
CA SER A 181 -5.80 6.59 -18.91
C SER A 181 -6.34 5.87 -20.15
N TRP A 182 -6.94 4.70 -19.97
CA TRP A 182 -7.57 3.95 -21.04
C TRP A 182 -8.71 3.09 -20.50
N LEU A 183 -9.56 2.66 -21.43
CA LEU A 183 -10.68 1.78 -21.19
C LEU A 183 -10.61 0.62 -22.19
N ARG A 184 -10.75 -0.61 -21.71
CA ARG A 184 -10.98 -1.78 -22.56
C ARG A 184 -12.35 -2.34 -22.23
N VAL A 185 -13.16 -2.49 -23.27
CA VAL A 185 -14.50 -3.07 -23.19
C VAL A 185 -14.49 -4.38 -23.96
N GLU A 186 -14.92 -5.44 -23.30
CA GLU A 186 -15.14 -6.75 -23.90
C GLU A 186 -16.62 -7.08 -23.72
N ALA A 187 -17.36 -7.13 -24.82
CA ALA A 187 -18.78 -7.47 -24.82
C ALA A 187 -18.98 -8.85 -25.44
N SER A 188 -19.80 -9.68 -24.78
CA SER A 188 -20.19 -11.01 -25.26
C SER A 188 -21.70 -11.15 -25.16
N GLY A 189 -22.34 -11.50 -26.28
CA GLY A 189 -23.79 -11.59 -26.37
C GLY A 189 -24.28 -11.50 -27.82
N ARG A 190 -25.57 -11.24 -27.98
CA ARG A 190 -26.18 -11.08 -29.32
C ARG A 190 -25.80 -9.73 -29.95
N ALA A 191 -25.64 -9.69 -31.27
CA ALA A 191 -25.20 -8.50 -32.01
C ALA A 191 -25.98 -7.20 -31.71
N PRO A 192 -27.33 -7.19 -31.56
CA PRO A 192 -28.07 -5.97 -31.22
C PRO A 192 -27.80 -5.47 -29.79
N VAL A 193 -27.49 -6.38 -28.88
CA VAL A 193 -27.17 -6.09 -27.47
C VAL A 193 -25.76 -5.55 -27.38
N ILE A 194 -24.79 -6.19 -28.06
CA ILE A 194 -23.43 -5.67 -28.22
C ILE A 194 -23.45 -4.26 -28.82
N ALA A 195 -24.25 -4.03 -29.87
CA ALA A 195 -24.36 -2.71 -30.49
C ALA A 195 -24.88 -1.63 -29.51
N ARG A 196 -25.89 -1.95 -28.68
CA ARG A 196 -26.37 -1.02 -27.63
C ARG A 196 -25.34 -0.79 -26.53
N MET A 197 -24.64 -1.84 -26.09
CA MET A 197 -23.60 -1.75 -25.08
C MET A 197 -22.42 -0.90 -25.55
N LEU A 198 -21.99 -1.05 -26.81
CA LEU A 198 -20.93 -0.24 -27.40
C LEU A 198 -21.39 1.20 -27.66
N ALA A 199 -22.65 1.40 -28.05
CA ALA A 199 -23.22 2.74 -28.25
C ALA A 199 -23.24 3.58 -26.96
N ALA A 200 -23.40 2.96 -25.78
CA ALA A 200 -23.31 3.66 -24.50
C ALA A 200 -21.96 4.37 -24.31
N PHE A 201 -20.86 3.79 -24.80
CA PHE A 201 -19.52 4.40 -24.73
C PHE A 201 -19.26 5.46 -25.82
N ALA A 202 -20.11 5.53 -26.83
CA ALA A 202 -19.97 6.47 -27.95
C ALA A 202 -20.82 7.75 -27.79
N GLN A 203 -21.74 7.78 -26.80
CA GLN A 203 -22.64 8.91 -26.56
C GLN A 203 -22.09 9.95 -25.57
N ASP A 204 -20.98 9.66 -24.89
CA ASP A 204 -20.27 10.63 -24.05
C ASP A 204 -19.10 11.24 -24.85
N ASP A 205 -19.32 12.45 -25.37
CA ASP A 205 -18.19 13.36 -25.59
C ASP A 205 -17.53 13.62 -24.23
N PRO A 206 -16.20 13.48 -24.09
CA PRO A 206 -15.55 13.85 -22.84
C PRO A 206 -15.82 15.35 -22.59
N PRO A 207 -16.12 15.78 -21.35
CA PRO A 207 -16.17 17.20 -21.05
C PRO A 207 -14.82 17.82 -21.43
N GLU A 208 -14.87 18.86 -22.28
CA GLU A 208 -13.69 19.66 -22.63
C GLU A 208 -12.94 20.04 -21.34
N ARG A 209 -11.63 19.77 -21.32
CA ARG A 209 -10.72 20.07 -20.21
C ARG A 209 -10.46 21.57 -20.09
#